data_AF-A0A377VZU5-F1
#
_entry.id   AF-A0A377VZU5-F1
#
_cell.length_a   1.000
_cell.length_b   1.000
_cell.length_c   1.000
_cell.angle_alpha   90.00
_cell.angle_beta   90.00
_cell.angle_gamma   90.00
#
_symmetry.space_group_name_H-M   'P 1'
#
loop_
_entity.id
_entity.type
_entity.pdbx_description
1 polymer ?
#
loop_
_entity_poly.entity_id
_entity_poly.type
_entity_poly.pdbx_seq_one_letter_code
_entity_poly.pdbx_strand_id
1 'polypeptide(L)'
;MFDINQPLDFTAHPEAGYDLIVAVNVLHDASHVVQTLRRLKLLLKAGGRLLIVEATERNSVFQLASVGFIEGLSGYRDFRRRDEKPMLTRSAWQEVLVQAGFANELAWPAQESSPLRQHLLVARSPGVNRPDKKAVIRYLQQRFGTGLPILQIRQREALFTPLHAPSDTPTEPAKPTPVAGGNPALEKQVAELWQSLLSRPVARHHDFFELGGDSLMATRMVAQLNRRGIARANLQDLFSHSTLSDFCAHLQAATSGEDNPIPLCQGDGEETLFVFHASDGDISAWLPLASALNRRVFGLQAKSPQRFATLDQMIDEYVGCIRRQQPHGPYVLAGWSYGAFLAAGAAQRLYAKGEQVRMVLIDPVCRQDFCCENRAALLRLLAEGQTPLALPEHFDQQTPDSQLADFISLAKTAGMVSQNLTLQAAETWLDNIAHLLRLLTEHTPGESVPVPCLMVYAAGRPARWTPAETEWQGWINNADDAVIEASHWQIMMEAPHVQACAQHITRWLCATSTQPENTL
;
A
#
# COMPACT_ATOMS: atom_id res chain seq x y z
N MET A 1 9.21 22.76 13.12
CA MET A 1 9.44 21.49 13.84
C MET A 1 10.82 20.98 13.45
N PHE A 2 11.60 20.38 14.35
CA PHE A 2 12.95 19.90 14.04
C PHE A 2 12.88 18.54 13.32
N ASP A 3 13.41 18.47 12.10
CA ASP A 3 13.51 17.21 11.34
C ASP A 3 14.77 16.45 11.77
N ILE A 4 14.59 15.26 12.34
CA ILE A 4 15.66 14.42 12.89
C ILE A 4 16.54 13.76 11.82
N ASN A 5 16.07 13.71 10.57
CA ASN A 5 16.75 13.06 9.45
C ASN A 5 17.61 14.03 8.63
N GLN A 6 17.35 15.33 8.72
CA GLN A 6 18.13 16.36 8.03
C GLN A 6 19.44 16.73 8.77
N PRO A 7 20.46 17.23 8.05
CA PRO A 7 21.65 17.78 8.67
C PRO A 7 21.34 18.95 9.61
N LEU A 8 22.11 19.06 10.70
CA LEU A 8 21.95 20.15 11.66
C LEU A 8 22.30 21.51 11.08
N ASP A 9 21.33 22.43 11.08
CA ASP A 9 21.63 23.85 10.99
C ASP A 9 21.91 24.44 12.37
N PHE A 10 23.19 24.55 12.73
CA PHE A 10 23.61 25.11 14.02
C PHE A 10 23.19 26.57 14.22
N THR A 11 22.80 27.31 13.17
CA THR A 11 22.31 28.68 13.32
C THR A 11 20.86 28.76 13.81
N ALA A 12 20.07 27.72 13.61
CA ALA A 12 18.70 27.63 14.08
C ALA A 12 18.58 27.25 15.58
N HIS A 13 19.70 27.04 16.27
CA HIS A 13 19.73 26.56 17.66
C HIS A 13 20.58 27.46 18.57
N PRO A 14 20.27 27.52 19.88
CA PRO A 14 21.06 28.28 20.84
C PRO A 14 22.52 27.86 20.82
N GLU A 15 23.46 28.80 20.80
CA GLU A 15 24.90 28.52 20.73
C GLU A 15 25.38 27.65 21.90
N ALA A 16 24.85 27.91 23.11
CA ALA A 16 25.14 27.16 24.32
C ALA A 16 24.58 25.72 24.32
N GLY A 17 23.66 25.38 23.43
CA GLY A 17 22.92 24.11 23.43
C GLY A 17 21.79 24.07 24.47
N TYR A 18 21.07 22.94 24.49
CA TYR A 18 19.92 22.70 25.35
C TYR A 18 20.32 21.91 26.62
N ASP A 19 19.63 22.17 27.73
CA ASP A 19 19.77 21.39 28.96
C ASP A 19 19.01 20.04 28.87
N LEU A 20 17.87 20.06 28.17
CA LEU A 20 16.99 18.91 27.97
C LEU A 20 16.48 18.90 26.53
N ILE A 21 16.55 17.74 25.89
CA ILE A 21 15.81 17.43 24.65
C ILE A 21 14.78 16.36 24.98
N VAL A 22 13.54 16.56 24.54
CA VAL A 22 12.44 15.62 24.72
C VAL A 22 12.05 15.08 23.35
N ALA A 23 12.13 13.77 23.18
CA ALA A 23 11.74 13.06 21.98
C ALA A 23 10.61 12.08 22.31
N VAL A 24 9.45 12.26 21.71
CA VAL A 24 8.25 11.45 21.99
C VAL A 24 7.79 10.84 20.68
N ASN A 25 7.84 9.51 20.58
CA ASN A 25 7.41 8.72 19.41
C ASN A 25 7.89 9.34 18.08
N VAL A 26 9.19 9.55 17.95
CA VAL A 26 9.80 10.19 16.77
C VAL A 26 11.13 9.58 16.38
N LEU A 27 11.91 9.03 17.31
CA LEU A 27 13.25 8.50 17.02
C LEU A 27 13.21 7.15 16.33
N HIS A 28 12.07 6.44 16.35
CA HIS A 28 11.88 5.26 15.53
C HIS A 28 11.92 5.56 14.02
N ASP A 29 11.54 6.78 13.61
CA ASP A 29 11.62 7.27 12.23
C ASP A 29 13.03 7.73 11.81
N ALA A 30 14.02 7.62 12.70
CA ALA A 30 15.39 7.93 12.33
C ALA A 30 15.86 7.00 11.21
N SER A 31 16.29 7.55 10.07
CA SER A 31 16.93 6.81 8.98
C SER A 31 18.19 6.07 9.44
N HIS A 32 18.91 6.62 10.42
CA HIS A 32 20.00 5.93 11.12
C HIS A 32 20.04 6.34 12.61
N VAL A 33 19.55 5.47 13.49
CA VAL A 33 19.28 5.81 14.91
C VAL A 33 20.51 6.34 15.65
N VAL A 34 21.66 5.67 15.53
CA VAL A 34 22.90 6.08 16.23
C VAL A 34 23.41 7.44 15.72
N GLN A 35 23.32 7.72 14.41
CA GLN A 35 23.77 8.97 13.83
C GLN A 35 22.85 10.13 14.24
N THR A 36 21.53 9.92 14.20
CA THR A 36 20.55 10.88 14.71
C THR A 36 20.79 11.20 16.18
N LEU A 37 21.03 10.20 17.03
CA LEU A 37 21.37 10.41 18.43
C LEU A 37 22.66 11.23 18.59
N ARG A 38 23.71 10.95 17.79
CA ARG A 38 24.95 11.76 17.79
C ARG A 38 24.67 13.21 17.42
N ARG A 39 23.79 13.49 16.44
CA ARG A 39 23.37 14.86 16.11
C ARG A 39 22.67 15.53 17.29
N LEU A 40 21.69 14.87 17.89
CA LEU A 40 20.98 15.40 19.06
C LEU A 40 21.95 15.69 20.22
N LYS A 41 22.97 14.84 20.40
CA LYS A 41 24.04 15.05 21.37
C LYS A 41 24.77 16.38 21.13
N LEU A 42 25.05 16.74 19.88
CA LEU A 42 25.67 18.02 19.51
C LEU A 42 24.79 19.22 19.85
N LEU A 43 23.47 19.04 20.02
CA LEU A 43 22.57 20.11 20.44
C LEU A 43 22.48 20.25 21.98
N LEU A 44 22.96 19.26 22.75
CA LEU A 44 22.93 19.30 24.21
C LEU A 44 24.17 19.97 24.81
N LYS A 45 23.98 20.62 25.96
CA LYS A 45 25.07 21.03 26.85
C LYS A 45 25.82 19.82 27.39
N ALA A 46 27.04 20.06 27.88
CA ALA A 46 27.75 19.08 28.69
C ALA A 46 26.92 18.73 29.93
N GLY A 47 26.61 17.44 30.12
CA GLY A 47 25.72 16.98 31.19
C GLY A 47 24.22 17.17 30.94
N GLY A 48 23.82 17.71 29.78
CA GLY A 48 22.42 17.80 29.36
C GLY A 48 21.79 16.43 29.15
N ARG A 49 20.46 16.35 29.15
CA ARG A 49 19.70 15.10 29.09
C ARG A 49 18.88 14.98 27.82
N LEU A 50 18.79 13.75 27.31
CA LEU A 50 17.83 13.33 26.31
C LEU A 50 16.78 12.47 27.02
N LEU A 51 15.52 12.88 26.95
CA LEU A 51 14.37 12.14 27.43
C LEU A 51 13.64 11.56 26.23
N ILE A 52 13.47 10.25 26.21
CA ILE A 52 12.85 9.49 25.11
C ILE A 52 11.59 8.83 25.66
N VAL A 53 10.46 9.04 25.02
CA VAL A 53 9.23 8.26 25.23
C VAL A 53 8.95 7.55 23.91
N GLU A 54 9.16 6.24 23.87
CA GLU A 54 9.05 5.46 22.65
C GLU A 54 8.31 4.17 22.86
N ALA A 55 7.65 3.72 21.79
CA ALA A 55 7.18 2.36 21.68
C ALA A 55 8.37 1.40 21.56
N THR A 56 8.28 0.25 22.25
CA THR A 56 9.39 -0.71 22.32
C THR A 56 8.99 -2.15 22.00
N GLU A 57 7.73 -2.37 21.60
CA GLU A 57 7.25 -3.69 21.20
C GLU A 57 7.49 -3.91 19.70
N ARG A 58 8.51 -4.69 19.36
CA ARG A 58 8.96 -4.87 17.96
C ARG A 58 7.96 -5.57 17.04
N ASN A 59 6.99 -6.30 17.59
CA ASN A 59 6.02 -7.09 16.82
C ASN A 59 4.60 -6.52 16.91
N SER A 60 4.44 -5.28 17.37
CA SER A 60 3.12 -4.67 17.49
C SER A 60 2.55 -4.39 16.10
N VAL A 61 1.59 -5.20 15.67
CA VAL A 61 0.91 -5.08 14.36
C VAL A 61 0.31 -3.69 14.16
N PHE A 62 -0.25 -3.09 15.21
CA PHE A 62 -0.80 -1.73 15.17
C PHE A 62 0.26 -0.64 14.95
N GLN A 63 1.44 -0.79 15.56
CA GLN A 63 2.54 0.18 15.38
C GLN A 63 3.27 -0.05 14.06
N LEU A 64 3.42 -1.29 13.62
CA LEU A 64 3.95 -1.63 12.30
C LEU A 64 3.04 -1.13 11.19
N ALA A 65 1.72 -1.21 11.37
CA ALA A 65 0.77 -0.59 10.47
C ALA A 65 0.91 0.94 10.50
N SER A 66 0.95 1.57 11.68
CA SER A 66 1.10 3.03 11.78
C SER A 66 2.38 3.53 11.12
N VAL A 67 3.54 2.94 11.41
CA VAL A 67 4.84 3.38 10.85
C VAL A 67 4.99 2.97 9.38
N GLY A 68 4.56 1.76 9.01
CA GLY A 68 4.61 1.27 7.63
C GLY A 68 3.69 2.00 6.66
N PHE A 69 2.56 2.53 7.13
CA PHE A 69 1.62 3.29 6.29
C PHE A 69 1.83 4.82 6.33
N ILE A 70 2.47 5.39 7.36
CA ILE A 70 2.60 6.86 7.53
C ILE A 70 4.03 7.36 7.25
N GLU A 71 5.06 6.65 7.71
CA GLU A 71 6.46 7.13 7.69
C GLU A 71 7.33 6.34 6.69
N GLY A 72 6.95 5.09 6.41
CA GLY A 72 7.62 4.22 5.43
C GLY A 72 8.80 3.44 6.04
N LEU A 73 8.76 2.11 5.96
CA LEU A 73 9.76 1.22 6.57
C LEU A 73 11.06 1.07 5.75
N SER A 74 11.12 1.60 4.52
CA SER A 74 12.22 1.39 3.56
C SER A 74 13.39 2.38 3.68
N GLY A 75 13.29 3.36 4.59
CA GLY A 75 14.29 4.43 4.76
C GLY A 75 15.49 4.08 5.66
N TYR A 76 15.50 2.90 6.32
CA TYR A 76 16.53 2.56 7.31
C TYR A 76 17.88 2.22 6.68
N ARG A 77 18.91 2.92 7.15
CA ARG A 77 20.32 2.75 6.77
C ARG A 77 21.15 2.13 7.89
N ASP A 78 20.49 1.56 8.90
CA ASP A 78 21.11 0.89 10.04
C ASP A 78 20.70 -0.60 10.17
N PHE A 79 21.00 -1.21 11.31
CA PHE A 79 20.78 -2.65 11.54
C PHE A 79 19.32 -3.09 11.42
N ARG A 80 18.35 -2.17 11.53
CA ARG A 80 16.92 -2.46 11.36
C ARG A 80 16.53 -2.85 9.94
N ARG A 81 17.38 -2.62 8.93
CA ARG A 81 17.18 -3.12 7.56
C ARG A 81 17.07 -4.66 7.50
N ARG A 82 17.60 -5.38 8.48
CA ARG A 82 17.63 -6.85 8.49
C ARG A 82 16.27 -7.49 8.75
N ASP A 83 15.43 -6.84 9.55
CA ASP A 83 14.13 -7.37 9.96
C ASP A 83 12.98 -6.37 9.74
N GLU A 84 13.29 -5.22 9.15
CA GLU A 84 12.36 -4.13 8.78
C GLU A 84 11.45 -3.69 9.92
N LYS A 85 11.92 -3.82 11.16
CA LYS A 85 11.17 -3.44 12.36
C LYS A 85 11.61 -2.07 12.85
N PRO A 86 10.69 -1.09 12.90
CA PRO A 86 11.01 0.30 13.23
C PRO A 86 11.36 0.46 14.71
N MET A 87 10.65 -0.29 15.57
CA MET A 87 10.80 -0.25 17.02
C MET A 87 12.04 -1.01 17.48
N LEU A 88 12.71 -0.44 18.48
CA LEU A 88 13.77 -1.11 19.23
C LEU A 88 13.22 -1.59 20.58
N THR A 89 13.75 -2.72 21.06
CA THR A 89 13.51 -3.11 22.45
C THR A 89 14.15 -2.09 23.41
N ARG A 90 13.77 -2.13 24.68
CA ARG A 90 14.36 -1.27 25.72
C ARG A 90 15.89 -1.47 25.80
N SER A 91 16.34 -2.71 25.82
CA SER A 91 17.76 -3.08 25.79
C SER A 91 18.48 -2.51 24.56
N ALA A 92 17.92 -2.69 23.37
CA ALA A 92 18.49 -2.16 22.13
C ALA A 92 18.58 -0.62 22.15
N TRP A 93 17.58 0.08 22.70
CA TRP A 93 17.67 1.53 22.91
C TRP A 93 18.84 1.94 23.81
N GLN A 94 19.05 1.23 24.92
CA GLN A 94 20.17 1.50 25.82
C GLN A 94 21.54 1.28 25.15
N GLU A 95 21.64 0.27 24.27
CA GLU A 95 22.85 0.00 23.49
C GLU A 95 23.13 1.11 22.48
N VAL A 96 22.14 1.52 21.67
CA VAL A 96 22.34 2.58 20.67
C VAL A 96 22.65 3.94 21.31
N LEU A 97 22.11 4.21 22.50
CA LEU A 97 22.46 5.39 23.29
C LEU A 97 23.93 5.39 23.70
N VAL A 98 24.45 4.26 24.18
CA VAL A 98 25.88 4.11 24.51
C VAL A 98 26.74 4.24 23.26
N GLN A 99 26.35 3.62 22.14
CA GLN A 99 27.06 3.73 20.85
C GLN A 99 27.07 5.16 20.29
N ALA A 100 26.04 5.96 20.59
CA ALA A 100 25.97 7.38 20.28
C ALA A 100 26.77 8.25 21.29
N GLY A 101 27.32 7.64 22.33
CA GLY A 101 28.15 8.28 23.34
C GLY A 101 27.36 8.92 24.48
N PHE A 102 26.12 8.51 24.73
CA PHE A 102 25.36 8.88 25.93
C PHE A 102 25.65 7.92 27.10
N ALA A 103 25.38 8.39 28.31
CA ALA A 103 25.30 7.56 29.51
C ALA A 103 23.83 7.32 29.87
N ASN A 104 23.40 6.06 29.95
CA ASN A 104 22.05 5.72 30.39
C ASN A 104 21.86 6.08 31.88
N GLU A 105 20.84 6.86 32.22
CA GLU A 105 20.52 7.24 33.61
C GLU A 105 19.25 6.56 34.12
N LEU A 106 18.21 6.45 33.29
CA LEU A 106 16.92 5.87 33.67
C LEU A 106 16.30 5.10 32.52
N ALA A 107 15.62 4.00 32.84
CA ALA A 107 14.68 3.34 31.97
C ALA A 107 13.47 2.87 32.79
N TRP A 108 12.28 3.34 32.43
CA TRP A 108 11.03 3.00 33.12
C TRP A 108 9.93 2.57 32.14
N PRO A 109 9.20 1.47 32.40
CA PRO A 109 9.45 0.49 33.47
C PRO A 109 10.82 -0.20 33.33
N ALA A 110 11.29 -0.84 34.41
CA ALA A 110 12.61 -1.47 34.42
C ALA A 110 12.61 -2.84 33.70
N GLN A 111 11.44 -3.43 33.51
CA GLN A 111 11.24 -4.67 32.77
C GLN A 111 11.38 -4.43 31.26
N GLU A 112 11.68 -5.48 30.49
CA GLU A 112 11.82 -5.37 29.03
C GLU A 112 10.46 -5.18 28.33
N SER A 113 9.42 -5.77 28.92
CA SER A 113 8.03 -5.62 28.48
C SER A 113 7.28 -4.63 29.36
N SER A 114 6.59 -3.68 28.73
CA SER A 114 5.72 -2.71 29.39
C SER A 114 4.25 -2.99 29.05
N PRO A 115 3.29 -2.95 29.99
CA PRO A 115 1.86 -3.07 29.68
C PRO A 115 1.37 -2.00 28.69
N LEU A 116 1.98 -0.81 28.72
CA LEU A 116 1.71 0.28 27.77
C LEU A 116 2.49 0.13 26.46
N ARG A 117 3.31 -0.93 26.34
CA ARG A 117 4.18 -1.22 25.17
C ARG A 117 5.14 -0.07 24.84
N GLN A 118 5.42 0.78 25.83
CA GLN A 118 6.25 1.97 25.75
C GLN A 118 7.19 2.07 26.94
N HIS A 119 8.31 2.76 26.72
CA HIS A 119 9.30 3.09 27.76
C HIS A 119 9.65 4.57 27.76
N LEU A 120 9.89 5.09 28.96
CA LEU A 120 10.59 6.34 29.22
C LEU A 120 12.07 6.03 29.45
N LEU A 121 12.96 6.60 28.65
CA LEU A 121 14.40 6.49 28.79
C LEU A 121 14.99 7.87 29.02
N VAL A 122 15.95 7.98 29.95
CA VAL A 122 16.72 9.20 30.18
C VAL A 122 18.19 8.89 30.00
N ALA A 123 18.84 9.64 29.12
CA ALA A 123 20.24 9.49 28.82
C ALA A 123 20.95 10.85 28.96
N ARG A 124 22.08 10.87 29.66
CA ARG A 124 22.91 12.06 29.84
C ARG A 124 23.97 12.13 28.76
N SER A 125 24.26 13.33 28.28
CA SER A 125 25.35 13.60 27.34
C SER A 125 26.66 13.90 28.09
N PRO A 126 27.62 12.96 28.17
CA PRO A 126 28.90 13.21 28.80
C PRO A 126 29.83 14.02 27.91
N GLY A 127 30.57 14.94 28.53
CA GLY A 127 31.65 15.70 27.89
C GLY A 127 31.19 16.94 27.12
N VAL A 128 32.14 17.56 26.40
CA VAL A 128 31.91 18.76 25.58
C VAL A 128 31.38 18.33 24.22
N ASN A 129 30.16 18.78 23.88
CA ASN A 129 29.49 18.37 22.63
C ASN A 129 29.67 19.35 21.48
N ARG A 130 30.02 20.61 21.78
CA ARG A 130 30.27 21.64 20.77
C ARG A 130 31.65 22.26 20.97
N PRO A 131 32.37 22.58 19.90
CA PRO A 131 33.62 23.31 20.00
C PRO A 131 33.36 24.73 20.54
N ASP A 132 34.18 25.17 21.48
CA ASP A 132 34.17 26.56 21.94
C ASP A 132 34.77 27.46 20.84
N LYS A 133 33.89 28.05 20.03
CA LYS A 133 34.29 28.94 18.93
C LYS A 133 35.11 30.13 19.43
N LYS A 134 34.85 30.65 20.63
CA LYS A 134 35.60 31.77 21.19
C LYS A 134 37.00 31.34 21.60
N ALA A 135 37.14 30.14 22.16
CA ALA A 135 38.45 29.56 22.44
C ALA A 135 39.26 29.32 21.15
N VAL A 136 38.61 28.83 20.09
CA VAL A 136 39.26 28.65 18.77
C VAL A 136 39.72 29.99 18.19
N ILE A 137 38.87 31.02 18.21
CA ILE A 137 39.23 32.38 17.76
C ILE A 137 40.43 32.91 18.55
N ARG A 138 40.39 32.79 19.88
CA ARG A 138 41.47 33.24 20.77
C ARG A 138 42.79 32.51 20.45
N TYR A 139 42.73 31.21 20.22
CA TYR A 139 43.89 30.40 19.84
C TYR A 139 44.50 30.86 18.50
N LEU A 140 43.65 31.05 17.48
CA LEU A 140 44.10 31.50 16.15
C LEU A 140 44.73 32.90 16.22
N GLN A 141 44.13 33.81 16.98
CA GLN A 141 44.67 35.15 17.22
C GLN A 141 46.02 35.11 17.95
N GLN A 142 46.16 34.28 18.98
CA GLN A 142 47.44 34.11 19.69
C GLN A 142 48.53 33.53 18.80
N ARG A 143 48.17 32.59 17.91
CA ARG A 143 49.15 31.89 17.07
C ARG A 143 49.60 32.70 15.84
N PHE A 144 48.71 33.48 15.23
CA PHE A 144 48.97 34.14 13.95
C PHE A 144 48.90 35.68 14.00
N GLY A 145 48.56 36.27 15.15
CA GLY A 145 48.59 37.71 15.37
C GLY A 145 47.59 38.50 14.51
N THR A 146 47.94 39.75 14.19
CA THR A 146 47.11 40.70 13.43
C THR A 146 47.10 40.46 11.92
N GLY A 147 47.82 39.43 11.42
CA GLY A 147 47.86 39.08 10.01
C GLY A 147 46.62 38.31 9.52
N LEU A 148 45.74 37.88 10.43
CA LEU A 148 44.51 37.19 10.06
C LEU A 148 43.40 38.17 9.67
N PRO A 149 42.68 37.93 8.56
CA PRO A 149 41.45 38.66 8.26
C PRO A 149 40.40 38.40 9.34
N ILE A 150 39.32 39.21 9.38
CA ILE A 150 38.20 38.98 10.29
C ILE A 150 37.66 37.56 10.09
N LEU A 151 37.88 36.68 11.07
CA LEU A 151 37.49 35.28 10.99
C LEU A 151 36.04 35.11 11.43
N GLN A 152 35.20 34.55 10.54
CA GLN A 152 33.88 34.02 10.91
C GLN A 152 33.97 32.50 11.02
N ILE A 153 33.88 31.96 12.24
CA ILE A 153 33.86 30.52 12.46
C ILE A 153 32.41 30.02 12.41
N ARG A 154 32.11 29.17 11.43
CA ARG A 154 30.82 28.47 11.31
C ARG A 154 31.00 26.98 11.56
N GLN A 155 30.10 26.41 12.35
CA GLN A 155 30.02 24.97 12.55
C GLN A 155 29.05 24.38 11.52
N ARG A 156 29.44 23.30 10.86
CA ARG A 156 28.63 22.56 9.89
C ARG A 156 28.77 21.07 10.16
N GLU A 157 27.70 20.31 9.91
CA GLU A 157 27.74 18.85 10.03
C GLU A 157 28.52 18.21 8.87
N ALA A 158 28.35 18.73 7.65
CA ALA A 158 29.09 18.32 6.45
C ALA A 158 29.76 19.53 5.80
N LEU A 159 31.00 19.36 5.34
CA LEU A 159 31.81 20.43 4.74
C LEU A 159 31.61 20.56 3.22
N PHE A 160 31.19 19.49 2.54
CA PHE A 160 30.97 19.45 1.08
C PHE A 160 29.84 18.48 0.74
N THR A 161 28.97 18.87 -0.18
CA THR A 161 28.11 17.93 -0.92
C THR A 161 28.97 17.29 -2.01
N PRO A 162 28.96 15.97 -2.23
CA PRO A 162 29.56 15.39 -3.43
C PRO A 162 28.94 16.06 -4.67
N LEU A 163 29.77 16.47 -5.63
CA LEU A 163 29.31 16.83 -6.98
C LEU A 163 28.71 15.57 -7.59
N HIS A 164 27.40 15.40 -7.47
CA HIS A 164 26.61 14.48 -8.28
C HIS A 164 25.91 15.26 -9.38
N ALA A 165 25.87 14.63 -10.55
CA ALA A 165 25.20 15.06 -11.78
C ALA A 165 23.78 15.59 -11.49
N PRO A 166 23.25 16.52 -12.32
CA PRO A 166 22.01 17.23 -12.05
C PRO A 166 20.89 16.21 -11.85
N SER A 167 20.52 16.04 -10.59
CA SER A 167 19.34 15.32 -10.14
C SER A 167 18.39 16.41 -9.68
N ASP A 168 17.20 16.38 -10.24
CA ASP A 168 16.11 17.36 -10.14
C ASP A 168 16.11 18.17 -8.85
N THR A 169 16.24 19.49 -9.01
CA THR A 169 15.86 20.47 -8.00
C THR A 169 14.52 20.08 -7.39
N PRO A 170 14.40 19.96 -6.05
CA PRO A 170 13.10 19.98 -5.40
C PRO A 170 12.51 21.34 -5.70
N THR A 171 11.50 21.36 -6.57
CA THR A 171 10.62 22.50 -6.74
C THR A 171 10.10 22.87 -5.36
N GLU A 172 10.38 24.09 -4.89
CA GLU A 172 9.62 24.66 -3.78
C GLU A 172 8.13 24.40 -4.06
N PRO A 173 7.35 23.86 -3.10
CA PRO A 173 5.92 23.75 -3.31
C PRO A 173 5.40 25.14 -3.61
N ALA A 174 4.99 25.34 -4.86
CA ALA A 174 4.32 26.55 -5.28
C ALA A 174 3.16 26.77 -4.32
N LYS A 175 3.02 28.00 -3.79
CA LYS A 175 1.81 28.41 -3.09
C LYS A 175 0.62 27.97 -3.96
N PRO A 176 -0.27 27.08 -3.47
CA PRO A 176 -1.39 26.60 -4.26
C PRO A 176 -2.20 27.81 -4.72
N THR A 177 -2.29 27.97 -6.03
CA THR A 177 -3.27 28.88 -6.60
C THR A 177 -4.61 28.16 -6.49
N PRO A 178 -5.63 28.73 -5.83
CA PRO A 178 -6.85 28.00 -5.51
C PRO A 178 -7.53 27.50 -6.81
N VAL A 179 -7.70 26.18 -6.92
CA VAL A 179 -8.35 25.55 -8.06
C VAL A 179 -9.86 25.76 -7.94
N ALA A 180 -10.44 26.46 -8.90
CA ALA A 180 -11.89 26.60 -8.99
C ALA A 180 -12.51 25.32 -9.56
N GLY A 181 -12.95 24.37 -8.72
CA GLY A 181 -13.56 23.16 -9.25
C GLY A 181 -14.11 22.08 -8.31
N GLY A 182 -14.22 22.29 -6.99
CA GLY A 182 -14.78 21.25 -6.11
C GLY A 182 -16.30 21.08 -6.26
N ASN A 183 -16.79 19.84 -6.26
CA ASN A 183 -18.22 19.51 -6.13
C ASN A 183 -18.83 20.21 -4.89
N PRO A 184 -19.79 21.14 -5.06
CA PRO A 184 -20.37 21.90 -3.95
C PRO A 184 -21.05 21.04 -2.88
N ALA A 185 -21.54 19.84 -3.25
CA ALA A 185 -22.17 18.92 -2.31
C ALA A 185 -21.14 18.24 -1.39
N LEU A 186 -19.96 17.88 -1.92
CA LEU A 186 -18.88 17.30 -1.13
C LEU A 186 -18.26 18.35 -0.20
N GLU A 187 -18.01 19.55 -0.73
CA GLU A 187 -17.50 20.67 0.07
C GLU A 187 -18.43 20.96 1.26
N LYS A 188 -19.74 20.95 1.04
CA LYS A 188 -20.72 21.13 2.12
C LYS A 188 -20.64 20.02 3.17
N GLN A 189 -20.59 18.76 2.76
CA GLN A 189 -20.52 17.62 3.69
C GLN A 189 -19.23 17.62 4.52
N VAL A 190 -18.09 17.94 3.91
CA VAL A 190 -16.80 18.02 4.59
C VAL A 190 -16.75 19.26 5.50
N ALA A 191 -17.30 20.39 5.06
CA ALA A 191 -17.42 21.60 5.87
C ALA A 191 -18.23 21.36 7.15
N GLU A 192 -19.38 20.70 7.06
CA GLU A 192 -20.22 20.36 8.22
C GLU A 192 -19.47 19.48 9.22
N LEU A 193 -18.67 18.53 8.72
CA LEU A 193 -17.83 17.69 9.56
C LEU A 193 -16.71 18.50 10.24
N TRP A 194 -16.02 19.37 9.50
CA TRP A 194 -15.00 20.26 10.06
C TRP A 194 -15.59 21.20 11.12
N GLN A 195 -16.76 21.79 10.87
CA GLN A 195 -17.48 22.64 11.82
C GLN A 195 -17.80 21.87 13.10
N SER A 196 -18.26 20.62 13.00
CA SER A 196 -18.58 19.79 14.17
C SER A 196 -17.37 19.48 15.05
N LEU A 197 -16.19 19.35 14.44
CA LEU A 197 -14.95 19.04 15.15
C LEU A 197 -14.32 20.31 15.71
N LEU A 198 -14.16 21.34 14.88
CA LEU A 198 -13.47 22.58 15.21
C LEU A 198 -14.32 23.56 16.03
N SER A 199 -15.63 23.33 16.12
CA SER A 199 -16.59 24.21 16.78
C SER A 199 -16.53 25.67 16.26
N ARG A 200 -16.28 25.83 14.96
CA ARG A 200 -16.09 27.13 14.28
C ARG A 200 -16.73 27.13 12.89
N PRO A 201 -17.14 28.28 12.36
CA PRO A 201 -17.57 28.39 10.97
C PRO A 201 -16.44 28.05 9.99
N VAL A 202 -16.70 27.14 9.06
CA VAL A 202 -15.76 26.72 8.01
C VAL A 202 -16.25 27.23 6.66
N ALA A 203 -15.36 27.86 5.90
CA ALA A 203 -15.58 28.30 4.52
C ALA A 203 -14.60 27.58 3.58
N ARG A 204 -14.91 27.60 2.27
CA ARG A 204 -14.16 26.86 1.23
C ARG A 204 -12.65 27.11 1.18
N HIS A 205 -12.19 28.28 1.62
CA HIS A 205 -10.77 28.68 1.61
C HIS A 205 -10.13 28.65 2.99
N HIS A 206 -10.83 28.08 3.99
CA HIS A 206 -10.23 27.89 5.30
C HIS A 206 -9.33 26.66 5.30
N ASP A 207 -8.19 26.82 5.95
CA ASP A 207 -7.24 25.75 6.26
C ASP A 207 -7.63 25.05 7.57
N PHE A 208 -7.61 23.72 7.58
CA PHE A 208 -7.99 22.89 8.73
C PHE A 208 -7.15 23.18 9.97
N PHE A 209 -5.84 23.35 9.80
CA PHE A 209 -4.88 23.52 10.88
C PHE A 209 -4.85 24.98 11.37
N GLU A 210 -5.01 25.96 10.46
CA GLU A 210 -5.14 27.37 10.86
C GLU A 210 -6.41 27.64 11.68
N LEU A 211 -7.48 26.87 11.44
CA LEU A 211 -8.70 26.91 12.26
C LEU A 211 -8.54 26.25 13.64
N GLY A 212 -7.38 25.68 13.94
CA GLY A 212 -7.08 25.04 15.23
C GLY A 212 -7.27 23.52 15.22
N GLY A 213 -7.37 22.88 14.05
CA GLY A 213 -7.39 21.43 13.93
C GLY A 213 -6.04 20.81 14.26
N ASP A 214 -6.07 19.69 14.98
CA ASP A 214 -4.89 18.88 15.28
C ASP A 214 -4.96 17.49 14.62
N SER A 215 -3.88 16.72 14.72
CA SER A 215 -3.79 15.39 14.11
C SER A 215 -4.84 14.41 14.66
N LEU A 216 -5.31 14.58 15.90
CA LEU A 216 -6.35 13.73 16.49
C LEU A 216 -7.73 14.08 15.90
N MET A 217 -8.02 15.36 15.73
CA MET A 217 -9.23 15.84 15.06
C MET A 217 -9.24 15.45 13.59
N ALA A 218 -8.11 15.57 12.91
CA ALA A 218 -7.93 15.15 11.53
C ALA A 218 -8.12 13.62 11.36
N THR A 219 -7.57 12.82 12.27
CA THR A 219 -7.78 11.36 12.27
C THR A 219 -9.25 11.00 12.48
N ARG A 220 -9.94 11.68 13.40
CA ARG A 220 -11.38 11.48 13.64
C ARG A 220 -12.22 11.90 12.44
N MET A 221 -11.84 13.00 11.78
CA MET A 221 -12.46 13.50 10.56
C MET A 221 -12.34 12.48 9.42
N VAL A 222 -11.12 12.03 9.14
CA VAL A 222 -10.79 10.99 8.16
C VAL A 222 -11.59 9.70 8.42
N ALA A 223 -11.62 9.22 9.67
CA ALA A 223 -12.39 8.04 10.04
C ALA A 223 -13.92 8.23 9.88
N GLN A 224 -14.43 9.46 10.00
CA GLN A 224 -15.84 9.77 9.76
C GLN A 224 -16.15 9.90 8.26
N LEU A 225 -15.26 10.48 7.46
CA LEU A 225 -15.40 10.52 6.00
C LEU A 225 -15.40 9.12 5.38
N ASN A 226 -14.45 8.27 5.79
CA ASN A 226 -14.40 6.88 5.35
C ASN A 226 -15.67 6.10 5.74
N ARG A 227 -16.21 6.33 6.95
CA ARG A 227 -17.50 5.72 7.37
C ARG A 227 -18.71 6.21 6.60
N ARG A 228 -18.65 7.41 6.02
CA ARG A 228 -19.71 8.01 5.17
C ARG A 228 -19.56 7.62 3.69
N GLY A 229 -18.68 6.68 3.36
CA GLY A 229 -18.50 6.20 1.98
C GLY A 229 -17.60 7.06 1.10
N ILE A 230 -16.97 8.10 1.66
CA ILE A 230 -15.90 8.86 0.97
C ILE A 230 -14.60 8.09 1.17
N ALA A 231 -14.50 6.95 0.48
CA ALA A 231 -13.37 6.06 0.57
C ALA A 231 -12.11 6.77 0.07
N ARG A 232 -11.00 6.63 0.82
CA ARG A 232 -9.65 7.17 0.58
C ARG A 232 -9.33 8.53 1.18
N ALA A 233 -10.25 9.15 1.92
CA ALA A 233 -9.82 10.25 2.79
C ALA A 233 -8.78 9.70 3.76
N ASN A 234 -7.54 10.20 3.67
CA ASN A 234 -6.47 9.82 4.59
C ASN A 234 -5.81 11.07 5.16
N LEU A 235 -5.02 10.88 6.21
CA LEU A 235 -4.46 12.00 6.96
C LEU A 235 -3.38 12.74 6.15
N GLN A 236 -2.61 12.00 5.33
CA GLN A 236 -1.58 12.56 4.46
C GLN A 236 -2.16 13.50 3.40
N ASP A 237 -3.32 13.15 2.83
CA ASP A 237 -4.05 13.98 1.90
C ASP A 237 -4.48 15.31 2.55
N LEU A 238 -4.96 15.27 3.80
CA LEU A 238 -5.34 16.49 4.51
C LEU A 238 -4.13 17.38 4.81
N PHE A 239 -2.97 16.80 5.11
CA PHE A 239 -1.74 17.59 5.30
C PHE A 239 -1.25 18.23 4.00
N SER A 240 -1.42 17.53 2.88
CA SER A 240 -0.98 18.00 1.56
C SER A 240 -1.98 19.00 0.93
N HIS A 241 -3.26 18.87 1.30
CA HIS A 241 -4.37 19.67 0.81
C HIS A 241 -5.21 20.16 2.00
N SER A 242 -4.63 21.02 2.83
CA SER A 242 -5.22 21.45 4.11
C SER A 242 -6.36 22.46 3.98
N THR A 243 -6.55 23.07 2.81
CA THR A 243 -7.66 23.97 2.51
C THR A 243 -8.89 23.16 2.09
N LEU A 244 -10.07 23.50 2.62
CA LEU A 244 -11.31 22.72 2.39
C LEU A 244 -11.59 22.41 0.91
N SER A 245 -11.51 23.43 0.04
CA SER A 245 -11.74 23.24 -1.40
C SER A 245 -10.69 22.36 -2.07
N ASP A 246 -9.41 22.50 -1.71
CA ASP A 246 -8.32 21.67 -2.25
C ASP A 246 -8.43 20.22 -1.76
N PHE A 247 -8.77 20.01 -0.49
CA PHE A 247 -9.03 18.68 0.07
C PHE A 247 -10.19 17.99 -0.66
N CYS A 248 -11.31 18.69 -0.87
CA CYS A 248 -12.46 18.15 -1.58
C CYS A 248 -12.17 17.87 -3.05
N ALA A 249 -11.39 18.73 -3.72
CA ALA A 249 -10.95 18.50 -5.10
C ALA A 249 -10.05 17.26 -5.20
N HIS A 250 -9.13 17.07 -4.25
CA HIS A 250 -8.28 15.87 -4.18
C HIS A 250 -9.09 14.60 -3.95
N LEU A 251 -10.04 14.62 -3.01
CA LEU A 251 -10.94 13.49 -2.77
C LEU A 251 -11.78 13.13 -4.01
N GLN A 252 -12.11 14.11 -4.85
CA GLN A 252 -12.79 13.89 -6.13
C GLN A 252 -11.86 13.30 -7.19
N ALA A 253 -10.63 13.81 -7.32
CA ALA A 253 -9.65 13.25 -8.25
C ALA A 253 -9.30 11.78 -7.93
N ALA A 254 -9.25 11.43 -6.64
CA ALA A 254 -8.97 10.08 -6.17
C ALA A 254 -10.10 9.06 -6.38
N THR A 255 -11.30 9.47 -6.85
CA THR A 255 -12.42 8.54 -7.13
C THR A 255 -12.52 8.14 -8.61
N SER A 256 -11.70 8.72 -9.49
CA SER A 256 -11.65 8.42 -10.93
C SER A 256 -10.48 7.49 -11.32
N GLY A 257 -10.69 6.16 -11.35
CA GLY A 257 -9.99 5.20 -12.25
C GLY A 257 -8.47 4.97 -12.16
N GLU A 258 -7.69 5.75 -11.41
CA GLU A 258 -6.22 5.82 -11.62
C GLU A 258 -5.35 4.85 -10.80
N ASP A 259 -5.90 4.09 -9.85
CA ASP A 259 -5.09 3.22 -8.97
C ASP A 259 -4.66 1.87 -9.58
N ASN A 260 -5.02 1.59 -10.83
CA ASN A 260 -4.59 0.38 -11.52
C ASN A 260 -3.32 0.66 -12.36
N PRO A 261 -2.32 -0.24 -12.34
CA PRO A 261 -2.28 -1.49 -11.57
C PRO A 261 -1.76 -1.31 -10.12
N ILE A 262 -2.24 -2.17 -9.21
CA ILE A 262 -1.89 -2.19 -7.77
C ILE A 262 -0.70 -3.13 -7.52
N PRO A 263 0.40 -2.71 -6.89
CA PRO A 263 1.51 -3.61 -6.56
C PRO A 263 1.08 -4.63 -5.49
N LEU A 264 1.21 -5.93 -5.78
CA LEU A 264 0.89 -7.03 -4.85
C LEU A 264 2.13 -7.65 -4.22
N CYS A 265 3.22 -7.72 -4.99
CA CYS A 265 4.50 -8.24 -4.53
C CYS A 265 5.63 -7.50 -5.25
N GLN A 266 6.65 -7.07 -4.49
CA GLN A 266 7.95 -6.69 -5.02
C GLN A 266 8.84 -7.90 -4.78
N GLY A 267 9.17 -8.64 -5.84
CA GLY A 267 10.08 -9.77 -5.79
C GLY A 267 11.31 -9.52 -6.66
N ASP A 268 12.34 -10.34 -6.50
CA ASP A 268 13.65 -10.16 -7.16
C ASP A 268 13.68 -10.64 -8.63
N GLY A 269 12.57 -11.20 -9.13
CA GLY A 269 12.44 -11.65 -10.52
C GLY A 269 12.41 -10.50 -11.53
N GLU A 270 13.10 -10.66 -12.67
CA GLU A 270 13.22 -9.62 -13.70
C GLU A 270 11.91 -9.34 -14.46
N GLU A 271 11.01 -10.33 -14.54
CA GLU A 271 9.77 -10.23 -15.31
C GLU A 271 8.59 -9.81 -14.43
N THR A 272 7.84 -8.81 -14.92
CA THR A 272 6.65 -8.31 -14.24
C THR A 272 5.41 -9.10 -14.67
N LEU A 273 4.67 -9.61 -13.69
CA LEU A 273 3.40 -10.31 -13.90
C LEU A 273 2.22 -9.37 -13.63
N PHE A 274 1.30 -9.27 -14.58
CA PHE A 274 0.03 -8.54 -14.42
C PHE A 274 -1.12 -9.52 -14.23
N VAL A 275 -1.84 -9.39 -13.11
CA VAL A 275 -2.92 -10.29 -12.72
C VAL A 275 -4.26 -9.58 -12.68
N PHE A 276 -5.33 -10.28 -13.07
CA PHE A 276 -6.68 -9.70 -13.16
C PHE A 276 -7.57 -10.21 -12.03
N HIS A 277 -8.44 -9.33 -11.51
CA HIS A 277 -9.42 -9.70 -10.49
C HIS A 277 -10.34 -10.85 -10.91
N ALA A 278 -10.94 -11.51 -9.91
CA ALA A 278 -11.97 -12.52 -10.12
C ALA A 278 -13.38 -11.90 -10.20
N SER A 279 -14.44 -12.69 -10.07
CA SER A 279 -15.83 -12.23 -10.19
C SER A 279 -16.27 -11.27 -9.07
N ASP A 280 -15.54 -11.21 -7.96
CA ASP A 280 -15.75 -10.27 -6.86
C ASP A 280 -15.13 -8.89 -7.08
N GLY A 281 -14.33 -8.74 -8.13
CA GLY A 281 -13.64 -7.49 -8.44
C GLY A 281 -12.40 -7.24 -7.60
N ASP A 282 -12.06 -8.13 -6.67
CA ASP A 282 -10.91 -7.99 -5.77
C ASP A 282 -9.68 -8.76 -6.29
N ILE A 283 -8.50 -8.38 -5.81
CA ILE A 283 -7.21 -9.00 -6.17
C ILE A 283 -6.57 -9.76 -5.01
N SER A 284 -7.20 -9.81 -3.83
CA SER A 284 -6.67 -10.46 -2.63
C SER A 284 -6.42 -11.95 -2.81
N ALA A 285 -7.21 -12.61 -3.65
CA ALA A 285 -7.03 -14.02 -4.03
C ALA A 285 -5.65 -14.31 -4.62
N TRP A 286 -5.00 -13.31 -5.21
CA TRP A 286 -3.66 -13.44 -5.79
C TRP A 286 -2.53 -13.32 -4.76
N LEU A 287 -2.77 -12.79 -3.56
CA LEU A 287 -1.70 -12.51 -2.59
C LEU A 287 -0.87 -13.76 -2.22
N PRO A 288 -1.46 -14.93 -1.93
CA PRO A 288 -0.69 -16.14 -1.64
C PRO A 288 0.20 -16.55 -2.82
N LEU A 289 -0.35 -16.52 -4.03
CA LEU A 289 0.37 -16.90 -5.25
C LEU A 289 1.46 -15.88 -5.62
N ALA A 290 1.17 -14.59 -5.52
CA ALA A 290 2.13 -13.52 -5.76
C ALA A 290 3.35 -13.63 -4.84
N SER A 291 3.12 -13.93 -3.56
CA SER A 291 4.18 -14.21 -2.59
C SER A 291 4.99 -15.45 -2.96
N ALA A 292 4.32 -16.55 -3.32
CA ALA A 292 5.00 -17.80 -3.70
C ALA A 292 5.82 -17.70 -5.01
N LEU A 293 5.41 -16.84 -5.94
CA LEU A 293 6.12 -16.61 -7.20
C LEU A 293 7.43 -15.82 -7.05
N ASN A 294 7.63 -15.12 -5.92
CA ASN A 294 8.78 -14.29 -5.60
C ASN A 294 9.24 -13.37 -6.76
N ARG A 295 8.30 -12.70 -7.41
CA ARG A 295 8.55 -11.80 -8.55
C ARG A 295 7.69 -10.55 -8.43
N ARG A 296 7.94 -9.57 -9.29
CA ARG A 296 7.11 -8.36 -9.34
C ARG A 296 5.72 -8.71 -9.86
N VAL A 297 4.69 -8.49 -9.03
CA VAL A 297 3.29 -8.75 -9.39
C VAL A 297 2.44 -7.51 -9.20
N PHE A 298 1.66 -7.18 -10.22
CA PHE A 298 0.73 -6.07 -10.27
C PHE A 298 -0.69 -6.57 -10.54
N GLY A 299 -1.65 -6.19 -9.70
CA GLY A 299 -3.06 -6.56 -9.81
C GLY A 299 -3.94 -5.47 -10.44
N LEU A 300 -4.89 -5.88 -11.26
CA LEU A 300 -5.91 -5.02 -11.86
C LEU A 300 -7.24 -5.28 -11.13
N GLN A 301 -7.67 -4.32 -10.30
CA GLN A 301 -8.85 -4.43 -9.44
C GLN A 301 -10.06 -3.67 -10.02
N ALA A 302 -11.26 -4.22 -9.90
CA ALA A 302 -12.50 -3.54 -10.28
C ALA A 302 -13.11 -2.78 -9.10
N LYS A 303 -12.62 -1.56 -8.84
CA LYS A 303 -13.09 -0.72 -7.72
C LYS A 303 -14.47 -0.08 -7.96
N SER A 304 -14.84 0.15 -9.22
CA SER A 304 -16.12 0.76 -9.61
C SER A 304 -16.63 0.16 -10.92
N PRO A 305 -16.98 -1.14 -10.92
CA PRO A 305 -17.28 -1.88 -12.15
C PRO A 305 -18.49 -1.31 -12.91
N GLN A 306 -19.40 -0.61 -12.24
CA GLN A 306 -20.58 0.02 -12.84
C GLN A 306 -20.24 1.07 -13.91
N ARG A 307 -19.02 1.62 -13.93
CA ARG A 307 -18.61 2.57 -14.98
C ARG A 307 -18.53 1.92 -16.36
N PHE A 308 -18.33 0.61 -16.41
CA PHE A 308 -18.12 -0.11 -17.65
C PHE A 308 -19.44 -0.69 -18.13
N ALA A 309 -19.80 -0.37 -19.38
CA ALA A 309 -20.99 -0.93 -20.01
C ALA A 309 -20.72 -2.33 -20.58
N THR A 310 -19.48 -2.62 -20.99
CA THR A 310 -19.05 -3.89 -21.58
C THR A 310 -17.73 -4.37 -20.97
N LEU A 311 -17.47 -5.68 -21.05
CA LEU A 311 -16.19 -6.25 -20.61
C LEU A 311 -15.01 -5.71 -21.46
N ASP A 312 -15.23 -5.49 -22.76
CA ASP A 312 -14.21 -4.95 -23.66
C ASP A 312 -13.72 -3.56 -23.24
N GLN A 313 -14.61 -2.68 -22.76
CA GLN A 313 -14.23 -1.36 -22.24
C GLN A 313 -13.32 -1.48 -21.00
N MET A 314 -13.63 -2.44 -20.12
CA MET A 314 -12.80 -2.72 -18.94
C MET A 314 -11.43 -3.26 -19.34
N ILE A 315 -11.38 -4.19 -20.30
CA ILE A 315 -10.14 -4.74 -20.85
C ILE A 315 -9.28 -3.63 -21.45
N ASP A 316 -9.86 -2.73 -22.25
CA ASP A 316 -9.14 -1.64 -22.89
C ASP A 316 -8.57 -0.66 -21.85
N GLU A 317 -9.31 -0.36 -20.78
CA GLU A 317 -8.80 0.44 -19.65
C GLU A 317 -7.63 -0.27 -18.96
N TYR A 318 -7.75 -1.56 -18.65
CA TYR A 318 -6.67 -2.34 -18.03
C TYR A 318 -5.42 -2.43 -18.91
N VAL A 319 -5.56 -2.62 -20.22
CA VAL A 319 -4.43 -2.56 -21.17
C VAL A 319 -3.77 -1.17 -21.13
N GLY A 320 -4.56 -0.11 -21.05
CA GLY A 320 -4.05 1.25 -20.84
C GLY A 320 -3.22 1.38 -19.55
N CYS A 321 -3.72 0.85 -18.44
CA CYS A 321 -3.03 0.82 -17.15
C CYS A 321 -1.72 0.03 -17.21
N ILE A 322 -1.75 -1.18 -17.77
CA ILE A 322 -0.57 -2.04 -17.95
C ILE A 322 0.51 -1.31 -18.75
N ARG A 323 0.14 -0.66 -19.86
CA ARG A 323 1.09 0.06 -20.72
C ARG A 323 1.64 1.34 -20.09
N ARG A 324 0.92 1.97 -19.15
CA ARG A 324 1.50 3.07 -18.35
C ARG A 324 2.57 2.56 -17.39
N GLN A 325 2.37 1.37 -16.81
CA GLN A 325 3.32 0.75 -15.88
C GLN A 325 4.53 0.12 -16.60
N GLN A 326 4.29 -0.47 -17.77
CA GLN A 326 5.30 -1.10 -18.62
C GLN A 326 4.98 -0.75 -20.09
N PRO A 327 5.65 0.24 -20.70
CA PRO A 327 5.30 0.73 -22.04
C PRO A 327 5.41 -0.29 -23.19
N HIS A 328 6.32 -1.25 -23.05
CA HIS A 328 6.64 -2.26 -24.06
C HIS A 328 6.81 -3.65 -23.44
N GLY A 329 6.52 -4.68 -24.23
CA GLY A 329 6.71 -6.06 -23.86
C GLY A 329 8.18 -6.45 -23.66
N PRO A 330 8.45 -7.70 -23.25
CA PRO A 330 7.49 -8.79 -23.13
C PRO A 330 6.54 -8.63 -21.93
N TYR A 331 5.24 -8.84 -22.16
CA TYR A 331 4.23 -8.84 -21.10
C TYR A 331 3.98 -10.26 -20.60
N VAL A 332 3.83 -10.43 -19.29
CA VAL A 332 3.31 -11.66 -18.70
C VAL A 332 1.97 -11.35 -18.05
N LEU A 333 0.91 -11.98 -18.55
CA LEU A 333 -0.46 -11.81 -18.07
C LEU A 333 -0.94 -13.07 -17.37
N ALA A 334 -1.66 -12.95 -16.26
CA ALA A 334 -2.31 -14.10 -15.64
C ALA A 334 -3.75 -13.82 -15.21
N GLY A 335 -4.64 -14.76 -15.52
CA GLY A 335 -6.05 -14.69 -15.19
C GLY A 335 -6.51 -15.96 -14.51
N TRP A 336 -7.24 -15.83 -13.40
CA TRP A 336 -7.89 -16.93 -12.70
C TRP A 336 -9.40 -16.78 -12.81
N SER A 337 -10.11 -17.86 -13.12
CA SER A 337 -11.58 -17.86 -13.18
C SER A 337 -12.09 -16.78 -14.16
N TYR A 338 -12.94 -15.84 -13.68
CA TYR A 338 -13.34 -14.61 -14.40
C TYR A 338 -12.16 -13.88 -15.06
N GLY A 339 -11.04 -13.76 -14.34
CA GLY A 339 -9.85 -13.05 -14.81
C GLY A 339 -9.21 -13.69 -16.05
N ALA A 340 -9.52 -14.94 -16.37
CA ALA A 340 -9.05 -15.59 -17.59
C ALA A 340 -9.55 -14.86 -18.85
N PHE A 341 -10.81 -14.40 -18.86
CA PHE A 341 -11.39 -13.64 -19.96
C PHE A 341 -10.72 -12.27 -20.10
N LEU A 342 -10.43 -11.62 -18.98
CA LEU A 342 -9.70 -10.34 -18.96
C LEU A 342 -8.28 -10.51 -19.49
N ALA A 343 -7.57 -11.55 -19.07
CA ALA A 343 -6.21 -11.85 -19.52
C ALA A 343 -6.16 -12.18 -21.02
N ALA A 344 -7.09 -13.03 -21.51
CA ALA A 344 -7.19 -13.39 -22.92
C ALA A 344 -7.53 -12.17 -23.80
N GLY A 345 -8.49 -11.35 -23.36
CA GLY A 345 -8.82 -10.10 -24.04
C GLY A 345 -7.63 -9.14 -24.08
N ALA A 346 -6.95 -8.93 -22.96
CA ALA A 346 -5.76 -8.07 -22.90
C ALA A 346 -4.62 -8.60 -23.80
N ALA A 347 -4.41 -9.92 -23.82
CA ALA A 347 -3.44 -10.57 -24.69
C ALA A 347 -3.74 -10.30 -26.17
N GLN A 348 -5.02 -10.42 -26.60
CA GLN A 348 -5.45 -10.09 -27.95
C GLN A 348 -5.13 -8.62 -28.31
N ARG A 349 -5.45 -7.66 -27.42
CA ARG A 349 -5.19 -6.22 -27.66
C ARG A 349 -3.71 -5.91 -27.78
N LEU A 350 -2.88 -6.52 -26.94
CA LEU A 350 -1.43 -6.30 -26.94
C LEU A 350 -0.77 -6.98 -28.15
N TYR A 351 -1.17 -8.22 -28.47
CA TYR A 351 -0.70 -8.95 -29.65
C TYR A 351 -1.04 -8.21 -30.95
N ALA A 352 -2.27 -7.68 -31.07
CA ALA A 352 -2.68 -6.87 -32.23
C ALA A 352 -1.84 -5.59 -32.40
N LYS A 353 -1.15 -5.13 -31.34
CA LYS A 353 -0.21 -4.00 -31.37
C LYS A 353 1.24 -4.42 -31.63
N GLY A 354 1.49 -5.70 -31.93
CA GLY A 354 2.82 -6.25 -32.21
C GLY A 354 3.68 -6.48 -30.96
N GLU A 355 3.08 -6.46 -29.78
CA GLU A 355 3.81 -6.69 -28.52
C GLU A 355 3.98 -8.20 -28.26
N GLN A 356 5.10 -8.58 -27.65
CA GLN A 356 5.30 -9.95 -27.18
C GLN A 356 4.52 -10.17 -25.89
N VAL A 357 3.70 -11.22 -25.85
CA VAL A 357 2.84 -11.55 -24.71
C VAL A 357 2.99 -13.02 -24.38
N ARG A 358 3.07 -13.34 -23.09
CA ARG A 358 2.92 -14.68 -22.53
C ARG A 358 1.77 -14.66 -21.53
N MET A 359 0.99 -15.74 -21.50
CA MET A 359 -0.24 -15.78 -20.73
C MET A 359 -0.32 -17.04 -19.84
N VAL A 360 -0.83 -16.87 -18.63
CA VAL A 360 -1.17 -17.98 -17.72
C VAL A 360 -2.66 -17.91 -17.42
N LEU A 361 -3.39 -18.98 -17.71
CA LEU A 361 -4.79 -19.13 -17.34
C LEU A 361 -4.92 -20.18 -16.23
N ILE A 362 -5.45 -19.77 -15.10
CA ILE A 362 -5.64 -20.64 -13.93
C ILE A 362 -7.13 -20.99 -13.84
N ASP A 363 -7.42 -22.26 -14.04
CA ASP A 363 -8.74 -22.89 -13.98
C ASP A 363 -9.83 -22.05 -14.68
N PRO A 364 -9.69 -21.80 -15.99
CA PRO A 364 -10.65 -20.99 -16.74
C PRO A 364 -12.03 -21.64 -16.73
N VAL A 365 -13.07 -20.81 -16.71
CA VAL A 365 -14.47 -21.25 -16.54
C VAL A 365 -15.31 -20.95 -17.79
N CYS A 366 -16.45 -21.61 -17.93
CA CYS A 366 -17.41 -21.29 -19.00
C CYS A 366 -18.36 -20.20 -18.53
N ARG A 367 -18.52 -19.12 -19.31
CA ARG A 367 -19.30 -17.94 -18.89
C ARG A 367 -20.77 -18.26 -18.60
N GLN A 368 -21.34 -19.24 -19.31
CA GLN A 368 -22.75 -19.59 -19.17
C GLN A 368 -23.09 -20.21 -17.80
N ASP A 369 -22.11 -20.83 -17.13
CA ASP A 369 -22.30 -21.40 -15.80
C ASP A 369 -22.50 -20.32 -14.72
N PHE A 370 -22.19 -19.06 -15.03
CA PHE A 370 -22.28 -17.90 -14.13
C PHE A 370 -23.40 -16.94 -14.52
N CYS A 371 -24.30 -17.36 -15.43
CA CYS A 371 -25.50 -16.60 -15.76
C CYS A 371 -26.51 -16.70 -14.62
N CYS A 372 -26.80 -15.56 -13.97
CA CYS A 372 -27.80 -15.48 -12.90
C CYS A 372 -29.03 -14.72 -13.40
N GLU A 373 -30.18 -15.38 -13.45
CA GLU A 373 -31.45 -14.77 -13.89
C GLU A 373 -31.96 -13.69 -12.91
N ASN A 374 -31.63 -13.83 -11.63
CA ASN A 374 -32.06 -12.93 -10.58
C ASN A 374 -31.11 -12.98 -9.37
N ARG A 375 -31.39 -12.14 -8.37
CA ARG A 375 -30.57 -12.03 -7.16
C ARG A 375 -30.52 -13.32 -6.33
N ALA A 376 -31.61 -14.08 -6.25
CA ALA A 376 -31.64 -15.34 -5.51
C ALA A 376 -30.70 -16.38 -6.14
N ALA A 377 -30.68 -16.45 -7.48
CA ALA A 377 -29.74 -17.29 -8.23
C ALA A 377 -28.28 -16.89 -7.96
N LEU A 378 -27.98 -15.59 -7.90
CA LEU A 378 -26.65 -15.10 -7.52
C LEU A 378 -26.26 -15.51 -6.09
N LEU A 379 -27.15 -15.36 -5.11
CA LEU A 379 -26.87 -15.73 -3.72
C LEU A 379 -26.61 -17.23 -3.58
N ARG A 380 -27.31 -18.07 -4.36
CA ARG A 380 -27.02 -19.51 -4.44
C ARG A 380 -25.65 -19.81 -5.03
N LEU A 381 -25.32 -19.17 -6.14
CA LEU A 381 -24.02 -19.33 -6.78
C LEU A 381 -22.89 -19.01 -5.80
N LEU A 382 -23.02 -17.92 -5.05
CA LEU A 382 -22.04 -17.52 -4.03
C LEU A 382 -22.02 -18.45 -2.82
N ALA A 383 -23.17 -19.01 -2.43
CA ALA A 383 -23.28 -19.99 -1.35
C ALA A 383 -22.60 -21.32 -1.68
N GLU A 384 -22.37 -21.65 -2.95
CA GLU A 384 -21.65 -22.86 -3.38
C GLU A 384 -20.13 -22.67 -3.49
N GLY A 385 -19.61 -21.55 -2.95
CA GLY A 385 -18.21 -21.15 -3.01
C GLY A 385 -17.23 -22.03 -2.22
N GLN A 386 -16.02 -21.50 -1.96
CA GLN A 386 -14.97 -22.18 -1.18
C GLN A 386 -15.47 -22.73 0.16
N THR A 387 -16.30 -21.97 0.86
CA THR A 387 -16.95 -22.36 2.10
C THR A 387 -18.45 -22.44 1.84
N PRO A 388 -19.00 -23.64 1.58
CA PRO A 388 -20.40 -23.78 1.25
C PRO A 388 -21.30 -23.27 2.37
N LEU A 389 -22.28 -22.43 2.03
CA LEU A 389 -23.29 -21.93 2.96
C LEU A 389 -24.57 -22.77 2.82
N ALA A 390 -25.03 -23.32 3.95
CA ALA A 390 -26.32 -24.02 4.00
C ALA A 390 -27.46 -22.99 4.02
N LEU A 391 -27.98 -22.65 2.84
CA LEU A 391 -29.14 -21.77 2.71
C LEU A 391 -30.42 -22.45 3.24
N PRO A 392 -31.38 -21.70 3.82
CA PRO A 392 -32.65 -22.24 4.31
C PRO A 392 -33.47 -22.97 3.24
N GLU A 393 -34.25 -24.00 3.62
CA GLU A 393 -35.06 -24.79 2.68
C GLU A 393 -36.07 -23.96 1.88
N HIS A 394 -36.60 -22.89 2.46
CA HIS A 394 -37.57 -21.99 1.82
C HIS A 394 -36.93 -20.69 1.32
N PHE A 395 -35.61 -20.65 1.09
CA PHE A 395 -34.88 -19.44 0.71
C PHE A 395 -35.50 -18.72 -0.49
N ASP A 396 -35.90 -19.43 -1.54
CA ASP A 396 -36.53 -18.82 -2.74
C ASP A 396 -37.91 -18.20 -2.49
N GLN A 397 -38.59 -18.64 -1.43
CA GLN A 397 -39.94 -18.18 -1.10
C GLN A 397 -39.91 -16.94 -0.19
N GLN A 398 -38.72 -16.58 0.30
CA GLN A 398 -38.51 -15.38 1.12
C GLN A 398 -38.54 -14.11 0.26
N THR A 399 -38.75 -12.96 0.92
CA THR A 399 -38.58 -11.66 0.28
C THR A 399 -37.10 -11.39 -0.03
N PRO A 400 -36.76 -10.55 -1.01
CA PRO A 400 -35.37 -10.22 -1.35
C PRO A 400 -34.56 -9.70 -0.15
N ASP A 401 -35.18 -8.92 0.73
CA ASP A 401 -34.53 -8.38 1.94
C ASP A 401 -34.22 -9.50 2.95
N SER A 402 -35.12 -10.47 3.12
CA SER A 402 -34.90 -11.63 3.98
C SER A 402 -33.82 -12.56 3.43
N GLN A 403 -33.82 -12.81 2.12
CA GLN A 403 -32.76 -13.59 1.45
C GLN A 403 -31.38 -12.97 1.68
N LEU A 404 -31.28 -11.64 1.50
CA LEU A 404 -30.06 -10.90 1.72
C LEU A 404 -29.60 -10.99 3.18
N ALA A 405 -30.51 -10.76 4.14
CA ALA A 405 -30.19 -10.80 5.56
C ALA A 405 -29.71 -12.19 6.00
N ASP A 406 -30.40 -13.26 5.56
CA ASP A 406 -30.03 -14.64 5.86
C ASP A 406 -28.67 -14.99 5.25
N PHE A 407 -28.44 -14.63 3.98
CA PHE A 407 -27.16 -14.84 3.32
C PHE A 407 -26.01 -14.13 4.05
N ILE A 408 -26.17 -12.84 4.38
CA ILE A 408 -25.13 -12.07 5.08
C ILE A 408 -24.85 -12.68 6.47
N SER A 409 -25.90 -13.09 7.18
CA SER A 409 -25.77 -13.73 8.49
C SER A 409 -24.95 -15.02 8.41
N LEU A 410 -25.25 -15.87 7.42
CA LEU A 410 -24.51 -17.11 7.15
C LEU A 410 -23.07 -16.81 6.72
N ALA A 411 -22.85 -15.87 5.81
CA ALA A 411 -21.53 -15.48 5.32
C ALA A 411 -20.65 -14.91 6.43
N LYS A 412 -21.21 -14.12 7.36
CA LYS A 412 -20.49 -13.65 8.56
C LYS A 412 -20.11 -14.83 9.45
N THR A 413 -21.04 -15.74 9.71
CA THR A 413 -20.83 -16.91 10.57
C THR A 413 -19.75 -17.84 10.02
N ALA A 414 -19.73 -18.02 8.70
CA ALA A 414 -18.72 -18.80 7.98
C ALA A 414 -17.37 -18.08 7.82
N GLY A 415 -17.27 -16.80 8.24
CA GLY A 415 -16.06 -15.99 8.09
C GLY A 415 -15.76 -15.56 6.64
N MET A 416 -16.72 -15.72 5.72
CA MET A 416 -16.58 -15.27 4.33
C MET A 416 -16.53 -13.74 4.21
N VAL A 417 -17.19 -13.03 5.13
CA VAL A 417 -17.23 -11.57 5.17
C VAL A 417 -17.00 -11.05 6.59
N SER A 418 -16.60 -9.78 6.71
CA SER A 418 -16.35 -9.14 8.02
C SER A 418 -17.61 -9.09 8.88
N GLN A 419 -17.44 -9.34 10.19
CA GLN A 419 -18.51 -9.18 11.19
C GLN A 419 -19.10 -7.75 11.19
N ASN A 420 -18.27 -6.76 10.87
CA ASN A 420 -18.63 -5.35 10.84
C ASN A 420 -19.24 -4.90 9.49
N LEU A 421 -19.43 -5.80 8.52
CA LEU A 421 -20.03 -5.46 7.23
C LEU A 421 -21.47 -4.96 7.45
N THR A 422 -21.76 -3.75 6.99
CA THR A 422 -23.10 -3.16 7.02
C THR A 422 -23.96 -3.75 5.89
N LEU A 423 -25.29 -3.71 6.05
CA LEU A 423 -26.21 -4.20 5.02
C LEU A 423 -26.01 -3.44 3.70
N GLN A 424 -25.90 -2.12 3.73
CA GLN A 424 -25.66 -1.29 2.55
C GLN A 424 -24.33 -1.63 1.84
N ALA A 425 -23.27 -1.91 2.60
CA ALA A 425 -22.00 -2.32 2.02
C ALA A 425 -22.09 -3.72 1.38
N ALA A 426 -22.84 -4.64 2.00
CA ALA A 426 -23.10 -5.96 1.44
C ALA A 426 -23.94 -5.89 0.15
N GLU A 427 -24.94 -5.01 0.10
CA GLU A 427 -25.71 -4.73 -1.13
C GLU A 427 -24.81 -4.24 -2.24
N THR A 428 -23.99 -3.22 -1.97
CA THR A 428 -23.04 -2.68 -2.95
C THR A 428 -22.07 -3.76 -3.45
N TRP A 429 -21.57 -4.61 -2.55
CA TRP A 429 -20.69 -5.72 -2.90
C TRP A 429 -21.39 -6.75 -3.81
N LEU A 430 -22.63 -7.12 -3.51
CA LEU A 430 -23.41 -8.02 -4.36
C LEU A 430 -23.75 -7.40 -5.72
N ASP A 431 -24.07 -6.11 -5.75
CA ASP A 431 -24.38 -5.39 -6.99
C ASP A 431 -23.14 -5.28 -7.89
N ASN A 432 -21.95 -5.11 -7.30
CA ASN A 432 -20.68 -5.19 -8.03
C ASN A 432 -20.49 -6.56 -8.69
N ILE A 433 -20.67 -7.64 -7.94
CA ILE A 433 -20.54 -9.01 -8.46
C ILE A 433 -21.57 -9.26 -9.56
N ALA A 434 -22.84 -8.91 -9.32
CA ALA A 434 -23.91 -9.08 -10.29
C ALA A 434 -23.59 -8.37 -11.61
N HIS A 435 -23.10 -7.13 -11.53
CA HIS A 435 -22.70 -6.37 -12.70
C HIS A 435 -21.50 -7.01 -13.42
N LEU A 436 -20.47 -7.44 -12.70
CA LEU A 436 -19.31 -8.11 -13.29
C LEU A 436 -19.69 -9.39 -14.02
N LEU A 437 -20.51 -10.24 -13.39
CA LEU A 437 -20.99 -11.48 -14.00
C LEU A 437 -21.86 -11.19 -15.23
N ARG A 438 -22.70 -10.16 -15.18
CA ARG A 438 -23.46 -9.70 -16.35
C ARG A 438 -22.55 -9.31 -17.51
N LEU A 439 -21.50 -8.50 -17.24
CA LEU A 439 -20.51 -8.12 -18.26
C LEU A 439 -19.83 -9.35 -18.88
N LEU A 440 -19.52 -10.36 -18.07
CA LEU A 440 -18.94 -11.62 -18.55
C LEU A 440 -19.91 -12.42 -19.42
N THR A 441 -21.15 -12.60 -18.95
CA THR A 441 -22.15 -13.41 -19.66
C THR A 441 -22.60 -12.77 -20.96
N GLU A 442 -22.58 -11.44 -21.06
CA GLU A 442 -22.90 -10.69 -22.30
C GLU A 442 -21.69 -10.53 -23.24
N HIS A 443 -20.47 -10.80 -22.76
CA HIS A 443 -19.27 -10.65 -23.58
C HIS A 443 -19.21 -11.70 -24.70
N THR A 444 -18.72 -11.32 -25.87
CA THR A 444 -18.44 -12.23 -26.98
C THR A 444 -16.92 -12.40 -27.09
N PRO A 445 -16.36 -13.56 -26.71
CA PRO A 445 -14.92 -13.79 -26.79
C PRO A 445 -14.41 -13.63 -28.22
N GLY A 446 -13.27 -12.94 -28.39
CA GLY A 446 -12.57 -12.87 -29.66
C GLY A 446 -11.81 -14.15 -30.00
N GLU A 447 -11.31 -14.27 -31.23
CA GLU A 447 -10.48 -15.41 -31.65
C GLU A 447 -9.18 -15.52 -30.84
N SER A 448 -8.72 -16.75 -30.58
CA SER A 448 -7.44 -17.00 -29.92
C SER A 448 -6.28 -16.47 -30.77
N VAL A 449 -5.31 -15.82 -30.12
CA VAL A 449 -4.07 -15.36 -30.78
C VAL A 449 -2.90 -16.30 -30.46
N PRO A 450 -1.91 -16.45 -31.36
CA PRO A 450 -0.82 -17.41 -31.20
C PRO A 450 0.26 -16.88 -30.24
N VAL A 451 -0.11 -16.71 -28.97
CA VAL A 451 0.82 -16.34 -27.88
C VAL A 451 1.10 -17.55 -27.00
N PRO A 452 2.31 -17.71 -26.44
CA PRO A 452 2.58 -18.78 -25.49
C PRO A 452 1.62 -18.71 -24.30
N CYS A 453 0.97 -19.84 -24.01
CA CYS A 453 -0.04 -19.95 -22.97
C CYS A 453 0.24 -21.16 -22.07
N LEU A 454 0.14 -20.99 -20.76
CA LEU A 454 0.05 -22.07 -19.78
C LEU A 454 -1.38 -22.14 -19.23
N MET A 455 -2.00 -23.31 -19.29
CA MET A 455 -3.26 -23.59 -18.61
C MET A 455 -3.02 -24.46 -17.38
N VAL A 456 -3.45 -23.97 -16.22
CA VAL A 456 -3.35 -24.71 -14.95
C VAL A 456 -4.76 -25.08 -14.49
N TYR A 457 -5.11 -26.36 -14.51
CA TYR A 457 -6.43 -26.87 -14.16
C TYR A 457 -6.51 -27.36 -12.71
N ALA A 458 -7.67 -27.17 -12.09
CA ALA A 458 -8.02 -27.78 -10.82
C ALA A 458 -8.78 -29.10 -11.06
N ALA A 459 -8.25 -30.22 -10.57
CA ALA A 459 -8.89 -31.54 -10.77
C ALA A 459 -10.25 -31.65 -10.05
N GLY A 460 -10.39 -31.00 -8.89
CA GLY A 460 -11.57 -31.01 -8.03
C GLY A 460 -12.59 -29.93 -8.37
N ARG A 461 -12.79 -29.58 -9.65
CA ARG A 461 -13.80 -28.61 -10.09
C ARG A 461 -15.24 -29.11 -9.80
N PRO A 462 -16.21 -28.21 -9.53
CA PRO A 462 -17.60 -28.61 -9.34
C PRO A 462 -18.15 -29.38 -10.56
N ALA A 463 -18.74 -30.55 -10.34
CA ALA A 463 -19.22 -31.43 -11.42
C ALA A 463 -20.30 -30.80 -12.33
N ARG A 464 -20.98 -29.76 -11.85
CA ARG A 464 -22.00 -29.01 -12.63
C ARG A 464 -21.39 -28.02 -13.62
N TRP A 465 -20.11 -27.68 -13.48
CA TRP A 465 -19.45 -26.73 -14.38
C TRP A 465 -19.19 -27.39 -15.72
N THR A 466 -19.48 -26.63 -16.76
CA THR A 466 -19.22 -27.00 -18.14
C THR A 466 -17.70 -27.11 -18.34
N PRO A 467 -17.20 -28.17 -19.01
CA PRO A 467 -15.78 -28.33 -19.28
C PRO A 467 -15.22 -27.14 -20.04
N ALA A 468 -14.06 -26.63 -19.62
CA ALA A 468 -13.41 -25.44 -20.18
C ALA A 468 -13.20 -25.54 -21.70
N GLU A 469 -12.99 -26.75 -22.22
CA GLU A 469 -12.87 -27.10 -23.63
C GLU A 469 -14.03 -26.55 -24.47
N THR A 470 -15.22 -26.43 -23.89
CA THR A 470 -16.41 -25.91 -24.58
C THR A 470 -16.25 -24.47 -25.06
N GLU A 471 -15.50 -23.65 -24.33
CA GLU A 471 -15.32 -22.22 -24.63
C GLU A 471 -13.86 -21.86 -24.93
N TRP A 472 -12.91 -22.61 -24.39
CA TRP A 472 -11.48 -22.31 -24.42
C TRP A 472 -10.68 -23.12 -25.46
N GLN A 473 -11.33 -23.94 -26.30
CA GLN A 473 -10.66 -24.84 -27.25
C GLN A 473 -9.58 -24.16 -28.10
N GLY A 474 -9.85 -22.95 -28.61
CA GLY A 474 -8.88 -22.21 -29.44
C GLY A 474 -7.57 -21.91 -28.72
N TRP A 475 -7.66 -21.58 -27.43
CA TRP A 475 -6.50 -21.36 -26.57
C TRP A 475 -5.84 -22.68 -26.15
N ILE A 476 -6.65 -23.71 -25.84
CA ILE A 476 -6.17 -25.02 -25.37
C ILE A 476 -5.29 -25.69 -26.41
N ASN A 477 -5.64 -25.59 -27.69
CA ASN A 477 -4.92 -26.24 -28.78
C ASN A 477 -3.43 -25.84 -28.89
N ASN A 478 -3.05 -24.70 -28.30
CA ASN A 478 -1.70 -24.14 -28.38
C ASN A 478 -1.10 -23.83 -27.00
N ALA A 479 -1.67 -24.38 -25.93
CA ALA A 479 -1.22 -24.14 -24.57
C ALA A 479 -0.48 -25.36 -24.00
N ASP A 480 0.54 -25.09 -23.18
CA ASP A 480 1.05 -26.09 -22.24
C ASP A 480 0.02 -26.26 -21.11
N ASP A 481 -0.12 -27.47 -20.58
CA ASP A 481 -1.07 -27.76 -19.51
C ASP A 481 -0.40 -28.28 -18.23
N ALA A 482 -1.02 -27.98 -17.11
CA ALA A 482 -0.71 -28.55 -15.80
C ALA A 482 -2.01 -28.81 -15.05
N VAL A 483 -2.06 -29.88 -14.27
CA VAL A 483 -3.21 -30.23 -13.43
C VAL A 483 -2.77 -30.28 -11.97
N ILE A 484 -3.57 -29.68 -11.09
CA ILE A 484 -3.35 -29.66 -9.64
C ILE A 484 -4.55 -30.34 -8.97
N GLU A 485 -4.26 -31.32 -8.11
CA GLU A 485 -5.24 -31.99 -7.25
C GLU A 485 -5.74 -31.03 -6.16
N ALA A 486 -6.64 -30.13 -6.56
CA ALA A 486 -7.24 -29.07 -5.74
C ALA A 486 -8.63 -28.75 -6.27
N SER A 487 -9.48 -28.12 -5.46
CA SER A 487 -10.66 -27.43 -5.97
C SER A 487 -10.30 -26.10 -6.64
N HIS A 488 -11.27 -25.52 -7.36
CA HIS A 488 -11.16 -24.21 -8.02
C HIS A 488 -10.64 -23.09 -7.09
N TRP A 489 -11.00 -23.12 -5.81
CA TRP A 489 -10.58 -22.11 -4.83
C TRP A 489 -9.27 -22.48 -4.13
N GLN A 490 -9.07 -23.77 -3.83
CA GLN A 490 -7.89 -24.25 -3.13
C GLN A 490 -6.59 -23.94 -3.88
N ILE A 491 -6.63 -23.97 -5.22
CA ILE A 491 -5.50 -23.67 -6.09
C ILE A 491 -4.89 -22.27 -5.87
N MET A 492 -5.70 -21.30 -5.41
CA MET A 492 -5.29 -19.91 -5.16
C MET A 492 -5.13 -19.57 -3.67
N MET A 493 -5.77 -20.33 -2.78
CA MET A 493 -5.93 -19.94 -1.37
C MET A 493 -5.16 -20.83 -0.39
N GLU A 494 -4.94 -22.11 -0.70
CA GLU A 494 -4.33 -23.07 0.23
C GLU A 494 -2.87 -23.34 -0.11
N ALA A 495 -2.00 -23.18 0.90
CA ALA A 495 -0.55 -23.13 0.70
C ALA A 495 0.05 -24.27 -0.15
N PRO A 496 -0.29 -25.57 0.04
CA PRO A 496 0.30 -26.64 -0.78
C PRO A 496 -0.03 -26.51 -2.28
N HIS A 497 -1.27 -26.14 -2.61
CA HIS A 497 -1.74 -26.02 -3.98
C HIS A 497 -1.24 -24.73 -4.64
N VAL A 498 -1.20 -23.63 -3.87
CA VAL A 498 -0.58 -22.37 -4.29
C VAL A 498 0.90 -22.56 -4.64
N GLN A 499 1.64 -23.31 -3.82
CA GLN A 499 3.05 -23.61 -4.09
C GLN A 499 3.22 -24.47 -5.35
N ALA A 500 2.36 -25.48 -5.55
CA ALA A 500 2.37 -26.26 -6.78
C ALA A 500 2.09 -25.37 -8.01
N CYS A 501 1.08 -24.49 -7.94
CA CYS A 501 0.74 -23.55 -9.00
C CYS A 501 1.92 -22.62 -9.32
N ALA A 502 2.53 -22.00 -8.28
CA ALA A 502 3.70 -21.14 -8.44
C ALA A 502 4.89 -21.87 -9.10
N GLN A 503 5.10 -23.15 -8.78
CA GLN A 503 6.16 -23.97 -9.39
C GLN A 503 5.90 -24.24 -10.87
N HIS A 504 4.66 -24.59 -11.26
CA HIS A 504 4.31 -24.77 -12.67
C HIS A 504 4.52 -23.49 -13.47
N ILE A 505 4.00 -22.36 -12.96
CA ILE A 505 4.16 -21.05 -13.59
C ILE A 505 5.64 -20.68 -13.71
N THR A 506 6.43 -20.87 -12.65
CA THR A 506 7.85 -20.51 -12.65
C THR A 506 8.64 -21.36 -13.64
N ARG A 507 8.42 -22.69 -13.66
CA ARG A 507 9.09 -23.59 -14.62
C ARG A 507 8.74 -23.22 -16.06
N TRP A 508 7.46 -22.94 -16.32
CA TRP A 508 6.99 -22.56 -17.64
C TRP A 508 7.59 -21.23 -18.11
N LEU A 509 7.62 -20.21 -17.24
CA LEU A 509 8.22 -18.91 -17.59
C LEU A 509 9.73 -19.01 -17.84
N CYS A 510 10.44 -19.91 -17.14
CA CYS A 510 11.84 -20.20 -17.42
C CYS A 510 12.03 -20.92 -18.77
N ALA A 511 11.14 -21.84 -19.14
CA ALA A 511 11.21 -22.60 -20.39
C ALA A 511 10.82 -21.77 -21.63
N THR A 512 9.99 -20.74 -21.44
CA THR A 512 9.45 -19.88 -22.51
C THR A 512 10.11 -18.50 -22.56
N SER A 513 11.36 -18.39 -22.08
CA SER A 513 12.10 -17.12 -22.05
C SER A 513 12.15 -16.45 -23.43
N THR A 514 11.89 -15.14 -23.46
CA THR A 514 11.83 -14.30 -24.67
C THR A 514 13.18 -13.72 -25.07
N GLN A 515 14.30 -14.23 -24.52
CA GLN A 515 15.62 -13.87 -25.02
C GLN A 515 15.68 -14.26 -26.51
N PRO A 516 15.99 -13.32 -27.43
CA PRO A 516 16.25 -13.72 -28.80
C PRO A 516 17.34 -14.78 -28.76
N GLU A 517 17.12 -15.92 -29.44
CA GLU A 517 18.22 -16.84 -29.71
C GLU A 517 19.35 -16.00 -30.30
N ASN A 518 20.47 -15.91 -29.58
CA ASN A 518 21.71 -15.42 -30.14
C ASN A 518 22.06 -16.38 -31.28
N THR A 519 21.57 -16.07 -32.47
CA THR A 519 22.05 -16.63 -33.72
C THR A 519 23.41 -15.97 -33.97
N LEU A 520 24.45 -16.60 -33.42
CA LEU A 520 25.83 -16.49 -33.89
C LEU A 520 26.43 -17.89 -34.00
#